data_AF-A0A522PU45-F1
#
_entry.id   AF-A0A522PU45-F1
#
_cell.length_a   1.000
_cell.length_b   1.000
_cell.length_c   1.000
_cell.angle_alpha   90.00
_cell.angle_beta   90.00
_cell.angle_gamma   90.00
#
_symmetry.space_group_name_H-M   'P 1'
#
loop_
_entity.id
_entity.type
_entity.pdbx_description
1 polymer ?
#
loop_
_entity_poly.entity_id
_entity_poly.type
_entity_poly.pdbx_seq_one_letter_code
_entity_poly.pdbx_strand_id
1 'polypeptide(L)'
;MMRHSCLTGALALVLFSTPAWAVKKPHRLNLTKLDAAVYLATEFDAATTYHLLQNCGSGCYEANPMVRPFARNPGIFVVLGASAYSVNYIAHRLDDRGHHRWAVTFRIFAIGVHAGAGTRALTLDR
;
A
#
# COMPACT_ATOMS: atom_id res chain seq x y z
N MET A 1 10.09 -4.90 24.90
CA MET A 1 9.15 -5.44 23.90
C MET A 1 7.86 -4.64 23.71
N MET A 2 7.25 -4.00 24.72
CA MET A 2 5.98 -3.26 24.57
C MET A 2 6.03 -1.97 23.72
N ARG A 3 7.16 -1.23 23.73
CA ARG A 3 7.28 0.07 23.04
C ARG A 3 7.09 -0.01 21.52
N HIS A 4 7.58 -1.08 20.88
CA HIS A 4 7.52 -1.21 19.42
C HIS A 4 6.14 -1.68 18.92
N SER A 5 5.42 -2.47 19.72
CA SER A 5 4.04 -2.89 19.41
C SER A 5 3.04 -1.74 19.51
N CYS A 6 3.25 -0.79 20.43
CA CYS A 6 2.45 0.44 20.49
C CYS A 6 2.70 1.35 19.28
N LEU A 7 3.95 1.45 18.81
CA LEU A 7 4.31 2.23 17.62
C LEU A 7 3.69 1.64 16.34
N THR A 8 3.68 0.31 16.19
CA THR A 8 3.04 -0.36 15.05
C THR A 8 1.51 -0.27 15.12
N GLY A 9 0.92 -0.40 16.31
CA GLY A 9 -0.51 -0.18 16.50
C GLY A 9 -0.93 1.25 16.19
N ALA A 10 -0.12 2.24 16.60
CA ALA A 10 -0.34 3.65 16.28
C ALA A 10 -0.17 3.94 14.78
N LEU A 11 0.87 3.37 14.13
CA LEU A 11 1.06 3.50 12.69
C LEU A 11 -0.09 2.87 11.91
N ALA A 12 -0.53 1.66 12.29
CA ALA A 12 -1.68 1.01 11.68
C ALA A 12 -2.94 1.86 11.87
N LEU A 13 -3.22 2.34 13.09
CA LEU A 13 -4.35 3.22 13.37
C LEU A 13 -4.30 4.50 12.54
N VAL A 14 -3.13 5.13 12.38
CA VAL A 14 -2.96 6.31 11.51
C VAL A 14 -3.19 5.92 10.05
N LEU A 15 -2.56 4.85 9.56
CA LEU A 15 -2.68 4.38 8.17
C LEU A 15 -4.10 3.93 7.81
N PHE A 16 -4.91 3.46 8.77
CA PHE A 16 -6.32 3.10 8.56
C PHE A 16 -7.29 4.27 8.81
N SER A 17 -6.98 5.19 9.73
CA SER A 17 -7.86 6.33 10.01
C SER A 17 -7.73 7.45 8.98
N THR A 18 -6.55 7.65 8.42
CA THR A 18 -6.30 8.65 7.37
C THR A 18 -7.16 8.42 6.12
N PRO A 19 -7.25 7.19 5.56
CA PRO A 19 -8.16 6.90 4.46
C PRO A 19 -9.64 7.05 4.86
N ALA A 20 -10.04 6.61 6.04
CA ALA A 20 -11.43 6.75 6.51
C ALA A 20 -11.85 8.22 6.66
N TRP A 21 -10.95 9.08 7.12
CA TRP A 21 -11.19 10.52 7.24
C TRP A 21 -11.19 11.22 5.88
N ALA A 22 -10.35 10.75 4.96
CA ALA A 22 -10.29 11.24 3.59
C ALA A 22 -11.60 10.99 2.82
N VAL A 23 -12.24 9.82 2.98
CA VAL A 23 -13.56 9.53 2.36
C VAL A 23 -14.65 10.51 2.82
N LYS A 24 -14.59 11.05 4.05
CA LYS A 24 -15.59 12.00 4.57
C LYS A 24 -15.50 13.41 3.96
N LYS A 25 -14.38 13.82 3.37
CA LYS A 25 -14.20 15.16 2.78
C LYS A 25 -13.56 15.09 1.38
N PRO A 26 -14.26 14.52 0.38
CA PRO A 26 -13.71 14.32 -0.96
C PRO A 26 -13.33 15.64 -1.66
N HIS A 27 -14.06 16.73 -1.42
CA HIS A 27 -13.79 18.03 -2.07
C HIS A 27 -12.49 18.73 -1.64
N ARG A 28 -11.81 18.27 -0.59
CA ARG A 28 -10.52 18.84 -0.14
C ARG A 28 -9.31 17.97 -0.47
N LEU A 29 -9.52 16.76 -0.99
CA LEU A 29 -8.44 15.88 -1.38
C LEU A 29 -8.06 16.17 -2.82
N ASN A 30 -6.93 16.85 -2.96
CA ASN A 30 -6.31 17.01 -4.26
C ASN A 30 -5.95 15.61 -4.80
N LEU A 31 -6.54 15.22 -5.93
CA LEU A 31 -6.37 13.89 -6.55
C LEU A 31 -4.89 13.55 -6.77
N THR A 32 -4.07 14.56 -7.07
CA THR A 32 -2.61 14.41 -7.23
C THR A 32 -1.93 13.91 -5.94
N LYS A 33 -2.44 14.29 -4.75
CA LYS A 33 -1.92 13.78 -3.47
C LYS A 33 -2.28 12.31 -3.25
N LEU A 34 -3.47 11.89 -3.70
CA LEU A 34 -3.88 10.50 -3.62
C LEU A 34 -3.09 9.62 -4.60
N ASP A 35 -2.83 10.11 -5.81
CA ASP A 35 -1.99 9.40 -6.78
C ASP A 35 -0.58 9.16 -6.23
N ALA A 36 0.03 10.19 -5.63
CA ALA A 36 1.32 10.09 -4.98
C ALA A 36 1.28 9.14 -3.77
N ALA A 37 0.22 9.18 -2.97
CA ALA A 37 0.07 8.29 -1.83
C ALA A 37 -0.09 6.82 -2.25
N VAL A 38 -0.81 6.53 -3.33
CA VAL A 38 -0.88 5.17 -3.92
C VAL A 38 0.54 4.72 -4.28
N TYR A 39 1.27 5.53 -5.04
CA TYR A 39 2.63 5.20 -5.46
C TYR A 39 3.55 4.93 -4.26
N LEU A 40 3.59 5.84 -3.28
CA LEU A 40 4.44 5.69 -2.09
C LEU A 40 4.07 4.47 -1.24
N ALA A 41 2.78 4.17 -1.07
CA ALA A 41 2.34 3.00 -0.33
C ALA A 41 2.79 1.71 -1.03
N THR A 42 2.70 1.68 -2.35
CA THR A 42 3.10 0.55 -3.18
C THR A 42 4.62 0.35 -3.21
N GLU A 43 5.41 1.43 -3.25
CA GLU A 43 6.87 1.37 -3.12
C GLU A 43 7.30 0.89 -1.72
N PHE A 44 6.61 1.34 -0.67
CA PHE A 44 6.84 0.84 0.69
C PHE A 44 6.55 -0.66 0.82
N ASP A 45 5.44 -1.14 0.25
CA ASP A 45 5.12 -2.56 0.16
C ASP A 45 6.21 -3.34 -0.59
N ALA A 46 6.68 -2.81 -1.73
CA ALA A 46 7.78 -3.41 -2.50
C ALA A 46 9.07 -3.52 -1.69
N ALA A 47 9.49 -2.42 -1.08
CA ALA A 47 10.74 -2.36 -0.32
C ALA A 47 10.73 -3.31 0.88
N THR A 48 9.64 -3.30 1.65
CA THR A 48 9.50 -4.18 2.82
C THR A 48 9.44 -5.64 2.40
N THR A 49 8.63 -5.99 1.40
CA THR A 49 8.53 -7.36 0.88
C THR A 49 9.86 -7.84 0.29
N TYR A 50 10.56 -7.00 -0.48
CA TYR A 50 11.88 -7.31 -1.04
C TYR A 50 12.91 -7.58 0.07
N HIS A 51 12.99 -6.70 1.06
CA HIS A 51 13.92 -6.84 2.18
C HIS A 51 13.71 -8.16 2.93
N LEU A 52 12.45 -8.49 3.22
CA LEU A 52 12.11 -9.66 4.03
C LEU A 52 12.29 -10.97 3.30
N LEU A 53 11.92 -11.03 2.02
CA LEU A 53 12.06 -12.26 1.24
C LEU A 53 13.50 -12.49 0.75
N GLN A 54 14.36 -11.47 0.82
CA GLN A 54 15.81 -11.64 0.70
C GLN A 54 16.45 -12.18 1.97
N ASN A 55 16.05 -11.68 3.14
CA ASN A 55 16.68 -12.04 4.41
C ASN A 55 16.09 -13.30 5.06
N CYS A 56 14.84 -13.64 4.71
CA CYS A 56 14.17 -14.78 5.27
C CYS A 56 14.32 -16.02 4.37
N GLY A 57 14.69 -17.15 4.97
CA GLY A 57 14.80 -18.44 4.31
C GLY A 57 13.45 -19.01 3.83
N SER A 58 13.28 -20.33 3.82
CA SER A 58 12.04 -20.98 3.37
C SER A 58 10.84 -20.83 4.33
N GLY A 59 11.02 -20.22 5.50
CA GLY A 59 10.06 -20.25 6.61
C GLY A 59 9.17 -19.01 6.79
N CYS A 60 9.40 -17.91 6.08
CA CYS A 60 8.55 -16.73 6.24
C CYS A 60 7.16 -16.91 5.62
N TYR A 61 6.14 -16.54 6.39
CA TYR A 61 4.76 -16.46 5.91
C TYR A 61 4.63 -15.26 4.96
N GLU A 62 4.44 -15.55 3.67
CA GLU A 62 4.23 -14.53 2.66
C GLU A 62 2.73 -14.20 2.58
N ALA A 63 2.37 -12.95 2.87
CA ALA A 63 0.98 -12.50 2.80
C ALA A 63 0.42 -12.50 1.37
N ASN A 64 1.29 -12.44 0.35
CA ASN A 64 0.90 -12.46 -1.06
C ASN A 64 1.83 -13.34 -1.91
N PRO A 65 1.54 -14.65 -2.05
CA PRO A 65 2.41 -15.60 -2.75
C PRO A 65 2.58 -15.31 -4.26
N MET A 66 1.73 -14.45 -4.85
CA MET A 66 1.86 -14.03 -6.25
C MET A 66 3.06 -13.11 -6.49
N VAL A 67 3.55 -12.43 -5.45
CA VAL A 67 4.67 -11.49 -5.56
C VAL A 67 6.02 -12.19 -5.36
N ARG A 68 6.01 -13.39 -4.78
CA ARG A 68 7.20 -14.22 -4.50
C ARG A 68 8.22 -14.33 -5.61
N PRO A 69 7.84 -14.60 -6.88
CA PRO A 69 8.80 -14.73 -7.97
C PRO A 69 9.57 -13.44 -8.24
N PHE A 70 8.96 -12.31 -7.90
CA PHE A 70 9.53 -10.98 -8.10
C PHE A 70 10.23 -10.47 -6.84
N ALA A 71 9.84 -10.91 -5.65
CA ALA A 71 10.36 -10.41 -4.38
C ALA A 71 11.84 -10.73 -4.10
N ARG A 72 12.44 -11.68 -4.82
CA ARG A 72 13.87 -12.02 -4.69
C ARG A 72 14.76 -11.32 -5.73
N ASN A 73 14.20 -10.45 -6.55
CA ASN A 73 14.91 -9.66 -7.55
C ASN A 73 14.35 -8.22 -7.57
N PRO A 74 15.06 -7.23 -8.14
CA PRO A 74 14.56 -5.86 -8.17
C PRO A 74 13.29 -5.68 -9.04
N GLY A 75 12.82 -6.71 -9.73
CA GLY A 75 11.60 -6.69 -10.52
C GLY A 75 10.32 -6.50 -9.69
N ILE A 76 10.33 -6.73 -8.38
CA ILE A 76 9.18 -6.41 -7.51
C ILE A 76 8.80 -4.93 -7.56
N PHE A 77 9.78 -4.02 -7.64
CA PHE A 77 9.52 -2.58 -7.77
C PHE A 77 8.81 -2.25 -9.08
N VAL A 78 9.15 -2.95 -10.16
CA VAL A 78 8.48 -2.79 -11.46
C VAL A 78 7.05 -3.31 -11.39
N VAL A 79 6.84 -4.49 -10.82
CA VAL A 79 5.51 -5.11 -10.73
C VAL A 79 4.58 -4.29 -9.85
N LEU A 80 5.05 -3.86 -8.68
CA LEU A 80 4.25 -3.03 -7.78
C LEU A 80 4.10 -1.60 -8.32
N GLY A 81 5.13 -1.01 -8.95
CA GLY A 81 4.98 0.25 -9.68
C GLY A 81 3.90 0.18 -10.77
N ALA A 82 3.83 -0.91 -11.52
CA ALA A 82 2.79 -1.16 -12.52
C ALA A 82 1.39 -1.31 -11.90
N SER A 83 1.28 -1.89 -10.69
CA SER A 83 0.01 -1.96 -9.97
C SER A 83 -0.46 -0.58 -9.51
N ALA A 84 0.44 0.25 -8.99
CA ALA A 84 0.14 1.64 -8.63
C ALA A 84 -0.34 2.47 -9.84
N TYR A 85 0.36 2.34 -10.98
CA TYR A 85 -0.06 2.97 -12.24
C TYR A 85 -1.47 2.53 -12.64
N SER A 86 -1.75 1.22 -12.61
CA SER A 86 -3.05 0.66 -12.98
C SER A 86 -4.17 1.17 -12.08
N VAL A 87 -3.93 1.27 -10.76
CA VAL A 87 -4.88 1.84 -9.80
C VAL A 87 -5.19 3.29 -10.16
N ASN A 88 -4.17 4.12 -10.35
CA ASN A 88 -4.37 5.54 -10.67
C ASN A 88 -5.05 5.72 -12.02
N TYR A 89 -4.71 4.93 -13.03
CA TYR A 89 -5.37 4.96 -14.35
C TYR A 89 -6.87 4.64 -14.25
N ILE A 90 -7.24 3.55 -13.57
CA ILE A 90 -8.64 3.18 -13.38
C ILE A 90 -9.38 4.26 -12.58
N ALA A 91 -8.73 4.79 -11.54
CA ALA A 91 -9.32 5.83 -10.70
C ALA A 91 -9.56 7.13 -11.47
N HIS A 92 -8.62 7.56 -12.32
CA HIS A 92 -8.82 8.70 -13.23
C HIS A 92 -9.95 8.44 -14.20
N ARG A 93 -10.04 7.25 -14.80
CA ARG A 93 -11.14 6.90 -15.70
C ARG A 93 -12.51 6.90 -15.01
N LEU A 94 -12.58 6.52 -13.74
CA LEU A 94 -13.79 6.64 -12.93
C LEU A 94 -14.14 8.11 -12.66
N ASP A 95 -13.12 8.92 -12.38
CA ASP A 95 -13.27 10.36 -12.13
C ASP A 95 -13.82 11.10 -13.37
N ASP A 96 -13.21 10.85 -14.54
CA ASP A 96 -13.61 11.43 -15.83
C ASP A 96 -15.04 11.06 -16.23
N ARG A 97 -15.55 9.93 -15.75
CA ARG A 97 -16.94 9.47 -15.95
C ARG A 97 -17.92 10.04 -14.92
N GLY A 98 -17.49 10.96 -14.06
CA GLY A 98 -18.30 11.59 -13.02
C GLY A 98 -18.44 10.74 -11.75
N HIS A 99 -17.72 9.63 -11.62
CA HIS A 99 -17.74 8.77 -10.44
C HIS A 99 -16.66 9.15 -9.41
N HIS A 100 -16.54 10.45 -9.09
CA HIS A 100 -15.50 11.00 -8.21
C HIS A 100 -15.35 10.29 -6.85
N ARG A 101 -16.48 9.93 -6.21
CA ARG A 101 -16.43 9.22 -4.92
C ARG A 101 -15.85 7.81 -5.04
N TRP A 102 -16.10 7.13 -6.15
CA TRP A 102 -15.53 5.81 -6.42
C TRP A 102 -14.05 5.91 -6.74
N ALA A 103 -13.64 6.93 -7.52
CA ALA A 103 -12.24 7.22 -7.80
C ALA A 103 -11.42 7.47 -6.53
N VAL A 104 -11.97 8.25 -5.58
CA VAL A 104 -11.33 8.51 -4.28
C VAL A 104 -11.29 7.25 -3.41
N THR A 105 -12.43 6.55 -3.26
CA THR A 105 -12.52 5.33 -2.44
C THR A 105 -11.57 4.24 -2.94
N PHE A 106 -11.46 4.07 -4.25
CA PHE A 106 -10.60 3.06 -4.86
C PHE A 106 -9.11 3.32 -4.57
N ARG A 107 -8.64 4.56 -4.71
CA ARG A 107 -7.26 4.94 -4.35
C ARG A 107 -6.99 4.75 -2.86
N ILE A 108 -7.91 5.20 -2.02
CA ILE A 108 -7.84 5.03 -0.57
C ILE A 108 -7.72 3.56 -0.17
N PHE A 109 -8.52 2.70 -0.78
CA PHE A 109 -8.45 1.27 -0.57
C PHE A 109 -7.08 0.70 -0.97
N ALA A 110 -6.59 1.06 -2.14
CA ALA A 110 -5.27 0.61 -2.62
C ALA A 110 -4.12 1.06 -1.69
N ILE A 111 -4.14 2.31 -1.22
CA ILE A 111 -3.19 2.82 -0.22
C ILE A 111 -3.21 1.93 1.03
N GLY A 112 -4.41 1.66 1.56
CA GLY A 112 -4.57 0.83 2.77
C GLY A 112 -4.06 -0.60 2.58
N VAL A 113 -4.33 -1.21 1.43
CA VAL A 113 -3.86 -2.57 1.11
C VAL A 113 -2.34 -2.62 1.05
N HIS A 114 -1.69 -1.73 0.29
CA HIS A 114 -0.23 -1.74 0.15
C HIS A 114 0.49 -1.35 1.44
N ALA A 115 0.05 -0.28 2.12
CA ALA A 115 0.64 0.11 3.40
C ALA A 115 0.46 -0.97 4.48
N GLY A 116 -0.71 -1.62 4.51
CA GLY A 116 -1.00 -2.73 5.42
C GLY A 116 -0.15 -3.97 5.13
N ALA A 117 0.01 -4.33 3.85
CA ALA A 117 0.86 -5.44 3.43
C ALA A 117 2.32 -5.21 3.86
N GLY A 118 2.89 -4.04 3.55
CA GLY A 118 4.27 -3.73 3.95
C GLY A 118 4.46 -3.66 5.47
N THR A 119 3.49 -3.12 6.22
CA THR A 119 3.54 -3.09 7.69
C THR A 119 3.49 -4.51 8.27
N ARG A 120 2.62 -5.37 7.73
CA ARG A 120 2.54 -6.77 8.15
C ARG A 120 3.84 -7.50 7.85
N ALA A 121 4.44 -7.23 6.70
CA ALA A 121 5.73 -7.78 6.34
C ALA A 121 6.78 -7.41 7.41
N LEU A 122 6.90 -6.13 7.78
CA LEU A 122 7.83 -5.69 8.84
C LEU A 122 7.61 -6.39 10.19
N THR A 123 6.37 -6.73 10.54
CA THR A 123 6.11 -7.44 11.80
C THR A 123 6.57 -8.90 11.82
N LEU A 124 6.82 -9.49 10.65
CA LEU A 124 7.29 -10.87 10.47
C LEU A 124 8.83 -10.97 10.43
N ASP A 125 9.56 -9.86 10.40
CA ASP A 125 11.04 -9.77 10.45
C ASP A 125 11.63 -10.06 11.85
N ARG A 126 11.04 -11.01 12.59
CA ARG A 126 11.40 -11.30 13.99
C ARG A 126 11.90 -12.71 14.18
#